data_AF-A0ABD5WXL2-F1
#
_entry.id   AF-A0ABD5WXL2-F1
#
_cell.length_a   1.000
_cell.length_b   1.000
_cell.length_c   1.000
_cell.angle_alpha   90.00
_cell.angle_beta   90.00
_cell.angle_gamma   90.00
#
_symmetry.space_group_name_H-M   'P 1'
#
loop_
_entity.id
_entity.type
_entity.pdbx_description
1 polymer ?
#
loop_
_entity_poly.entity_id
_entity_poly.type
_entity_poly.pdbx_seq_one_letter_code
_entity_poly.pdbx_strand_id
1 'polypeptide(L)'
;MVSEGTTATVAGAMVTASLPFYLYGAWIMVGRDQDHVTWDRLMRHLRVILPGLVLNTVPVVFWMAPRLLGQFGGVAALHAFLGLQAYALLAFGLTGIVRIFQVKRENDLYDLDDPETNLNDLHEHMAAWRGRLRIGVFGYVLFWFLAYAVGLYRYYGLYIA
;
A
#
# COMPACT_ATOMS: atom_id res chain seq x y z
N MET A 1 -31.23 -9.48 -4.96
CA MET A 1 -29.77 -9.65 -5.11
C MET A 1 -29.25 -8.49 -5.92
N VAL A 2 -28.14 -7.86 -5.51
CA VAL A 2 -27.50 -6.80 -6.32
C VAL A 2 -26.91 -7.45 -7.57
N SER A 3 -27.03 -6.82 -8.74
CA SER A 3 -26.47 -7.37 -9.97
C SER A 3 -24.94 -7.41 -9.90
N GLU A 4 -24.35 -8.39 -10.59
CA GLU A 4 -22.90 -8.56 -10.59
C GLU A 4 -22.15 -7.31 -11.11
N GLY A 5 -22.69 -6.68 -12.16
CA GLY A 5 -22.15 -5.42 -12.70
C GLY A 5 -22.21 -4.25 -11.71
N THR A 6 -23.26 -4.17 -10.87
CA THR A 6 -23.31 -3.15 -9.82
C THR A 6 -22.23 -3.39 -8.76
N THR A 7 -22.05 -4.65 -8.32
CA THR A 7 -20.97 -4.96 -7.37
C THR A 7 -19.59 -4.69 -7.96
N ALA A 8 -19.37 -5.02 -9.24
CA ALA A 8 -18.12 -4.73 -9.94
C ALA A 8 -17.85 -3.22 -10.04
N THR A 9 -18.88 -2.42 -10.33
CA THR A 9 -18.78 -0.95 -10.38
C THR A 9 -18.42 -0.38 -9.01
N VAL A 10 -19.08 -0.85 -7.95
CA VAL A 10 -18.77 -0.40 -6.57
C VAL A 10 -17.33 -0.78 -6.19
N ALA A 11 -16.90 -2.01 -6.46
CA ALA A 11 -15.53 -2.44 -6.19
C ALA A 11 -14.51 -1.60 -6.97
N GLY A 12 -14.74 -1.35 -8.26
CA GLY A 12 -13.90 -0.51 -9.10
C GLY A 12 -13.84 0.94 -8.61
N ALA A 13 -14.97 1.51 -8.15
CA ALA A 13 -15.03 2.84 -7.58
C ALA A 13 -14.25 2.94 -6.26
N MET A 14 -14.36 1.94 -5.38
CA MET A 14 -13.59 1.89 -4.13
C MET A 14 -12.09 1.82 -4.40
N VAL A 15 -11.65 0.94 -5.30
CA VAL A 15 -10.24 0.83 -5.68
C VAL A 15 -9.76 2.14 -6.33
N THR A 16 -10.54 2.73 -7.22
CA THR A 16 -10.20 4.04 -7.83
C THR A 16 -10.07 5.14 -6.78
N ALA A 17 -10.98 5.20 -5.80
CA ALA A 17 -10.94 6.16 -4.70
C ALA A 17 -9.71 5.99 -3.79
N SER A 18 -9.05 4.83 -3.81
CA SER A 18 -7.79 4.61 -3.07
C SER A 18 -6.56 5.28 -3.72
N LEU A 19 -6.62 5.60 -5.02
CA LEU A 19 -5.52 6.19 -5.80
C LEU A 19 -4.89 7.43 -5.15
N PRO A 20 -5.62 8.49 -4.77
CA PRO A 20 -5.01 9.69 -4.19
C PRO A 20 -4.26 9.40 -2.89
N PHE A 21 -4.74 8.45 -2.08
CA PHE A 21 -4.06 8.06 -0.83
C PHE A 21 -2.72 7.39 -1.10
N TYR A 22 -2.61 6.58 -2.15
CA TYR A 22 -1.36 5.93 -2.52
C TYR A 22 -0.35 6.87 -3.16
N LEU A 23 -0.80 7.74 -4.06
CA LEU A 23 0.08 8.73 -4.67
C LEU A 23 0.61 9.72 -3.62
N TYR A 24 -0.27 10.26 -2.79
CA TYR A 24 0.14 11.18 -1.72
C TYR A 24 0.96 10.48 -0.64
N GLY A 25 0.56 9.26 -0.24
CA GLY A 25 1.30 8.45 0.72
C GLY A 25 2.72 8.12 0.23
N ALA A 26 2.89 7.74 -1.03
CA ALA A 26 4.21 7.48 -1.61
C ALA A 26 5.04 8.75 -1.73
N TRP A 27 4.44 9.88 -2.12
CA TRP A 27 5.12 11.16 -2.17
C TRP A 27 5.71 11.58 -0.81
N ILE A 28 4.97 11.37 0.30
CA ILE A 28 5.46 11.63 1.67
C ILE A 28 6.72 10.81 2.00
N MET A 29 6.87 9.60 1.43
CA MET A 29 7.96 8.67 1.77
C MET A 29 9.16 8.70 0.82
N VAL A 30 8.94 9.00 -0.46
CA VAL A 30 9.91 8.83 -1.56
C VAL A 30 10.49 10.17 -2.05
N GLY A 31 9.97 11.32 -1.58
CA GLY A 31 10.45 12.64 -1.98
C GLY A 31 11.98 12.81 -1.91
N ARG A 32 12.56 13.44 -2.94
CA ARG A 32 14.01 13.54 -3.18
C ARG A 32 14.76 14.39 -2.15
N ASP A 33 14.11 15.39 -1.58
CA ASP A 33 14.69 16.33 -0.61
C ASP A 33 14.56 15.86 0.86
N GLN A 34 14.29 14.56 1.06
CA GLN A 34 13.87 14.03 2.36
C GLN A 34 14.86 12.98 2.86
N ASP A 35 16.06 13.40 3.27
CA ASP A 35 17.11 12.47 3.71
C ASP A 35 16.74 11.70 4.99
N HIS A 36 15.73 12.15 5.73
CA HIS A 36 15.28 11.52 6.98
C HIS A 36 13.77 11.22 6.94
N VAL A 37 13.39 9.95 7.09
CA VAL A 37 12.02 9.58 7.45
C VAL A 37 11.92 9.83 8.95
N THR A 38 11.33 10.95 9.35
CA THR A 38 11.07 11.23 10.77
C THR A 38 9.83 10.46 11.23
N TRP A 39 9.67 10.35 12.55
CA TRP A 39 8.51 9.70 13.15
C TRP A 39 7.19 10.35 12.69
N ASP A 40 7.13 11.68 12.68
CA ASP A 40 5.95 12.44 12.24
C ASP A 40 5.59 12.17 10.79
N ARG A 41 6.59 12.02 9.92
CA ARG A 41 6.38 11.65 8.51
C ARG A 41 5.85 10.22 8.40
N LEU A 42 6.40 9.28 9.16
CA LEU A 42 5.88 7.91 9.22
C LEU A 42 4.43 7.88 9.68
N MET A 43 4.09 8.58 10.76
CA MET A 43 2.72 8.62 11.26
C MET A 43 1.77 9.33 10.29
N ARG A 44 2.22 10.41 9.64
CA ARG A 44 1.44 11.09 8.59
C ARG A 44 1.18 10.17 7.41
N HIS A 45 2.21 9.47 6.93
CA HIS A 45 2.08 8.48 5.86
C HIS A 45 1.06 7.41 6.24
N LEU A 46 1.19 6.79 7.43
CA LEU A 46 0.25 5.75 7.89
C LEU A 46 -1.20 6.26 7.95
N ARG A 47 -1.43 7.46 8.50
CA ARG A 47 -2.77 8.08 8.54
C ARG A 47 -3.37 8.29 7.15
N VAL A 48 -2.54 8.61 6.17
CA VAL A 48 -2.96 8.79 4.77
C VAL A 48 -3.21 7.45 4.08
N ILE A 49 -2.31 6.47 4.20
CA ILE A 49 -2.43 5.22 3.44
C ILE A 49 -3.49 4.27 3.98
N LEU A 50 -3.81 4.31 5.28
CA LEU A 50 -4.76 3.38 5.90
C LEU A 50 -6.16 3.43 5.27
N PRO A 51 -6.80 4.60 5.07
CA PRO A 51 -8.06 4.68 4.33
C PRO A 51 -7.97 4.10 2.92
N GLY A 52 -6.89 4.40 2.18
CA GLY A 52 -6.64 3.83 0.86
C GLY A 52 -6.54 2.30 0.89
N LEU A 53 -5.79 1.76 1.85
CA LEU A 53 -5.64 0.31 2.05
C LEU A 53 -6.98 -0.35 2.35
N VAL A 54 -7.85 0.27 3.14
CA VAL A 54 -9.19 -0.24 3.41
C VAL A 54 -10.04 -0.25 2.13
N LEU A 55 -10.08 0.89 1.42
CA LEU A 55 -10.83 1.03 0.16
C LEU A 55 -10.40 0.01 -0.90
N ASN A 56 -9.12 -0.34 -0.95
CA ASN A 56 -8.61 -1.34 -1.88
C ASN A 56 -8.77 -2.78 -1.38
N THR A 57 -8.44 -3.04 -0.12
CA THR A 57 -8.32 -4.42 0.39
C THR A 57 -9.66 -5.05 0.69
N VAL A 58 -10.67 -4.27 1.08
CA VAL A 58 -12.04 -4.75 1.28
C VAL A 58 -12.60 -5.40 0.00
N PRO A 59 -12.67 -4.73 -1.17
CA PRO A 59 -13.17 -5.36 -2.38
C PRO A 59 -12.27 -6.53 -2.82
N VAL A 60 -10.95 -6.44 -2.62
CA VAL A 60 -10.04 -7.55 -2.93
C VAL A 60 -10.40 -8.79 -2.12
N VAL A 61 -10.47 -8.70 -0.80
CA VAL A 61 -10.66 -9.86 0.09
C VAL A 61 -12.07 -10.42 -0.01
N PHE A 62 -13.10 -9.56 -0.03
CA PHE A 62 -14.48 -10.02 0.08
C PHE A 62 -15.15 -10.30 -1.27
N TRP A 63 -14.58 -9.84 -2.39
CA TRP A 63 -15.19 -10.01 -3.70
C TRP A 63 -14.25 -10.55 -4.77
N MET A 64 -13.06 -9.97 -4.94
CA MET A 64 -12.16 -10.36 -6.03
C MET A 64 -11.45 -11.69 -5.77
N ALA A 65 -10.87 -11.86 -4.58
CA ALA A 65 -10.07 -13.03 -4.21
C ALA A 65 -10.85 -14.35 -4.27
N PRO A 66 -12.09 -14.45 -3.75
CA PRO A 66 -12.89 -15.67 -3.87
C PRO A 66 -13.19 -16.05 -5.32
N ARG A 67 -13.22 -15.07 -6.22
CA ARG A 67 -13.52 -15.26 -7.65
C ARG A 67 -12.29 -15.61 -8.49
N LEU A 68 -11.08 -15.46 -7.95
CA LEU A 68 -9.84 -15.74 -8.68
C LEU A 68 -9.82 -17.17 -9.21
N LEU A 69 -10.20 -18.15 -8.37
CA LEU A 69 -10.17 -19.58 -8.71
C LEU A 69 -11.07 -19.93 -9.91
N GLY A 70 -12.18 -19.20 -10.10
CA GLY A 70 -13.11 -19.41 -11.23
C GLY A 70 -12.73 -18.64 -12.50
N GLN A 71 -11.68 -17.82 -12.47
CA GLN A 71 -11.31 -16.90 -13.56
C GLN A 71 -9.83 -17.05 -13.96
N PHE A 72 -9.15 -18.14 -13.58
CA PHE A 72 -7.74 -18.36 -13.91
C PHE A 72 -7.56 -18.54 -15.43
N GLY A 73 -7.18 -17.47 -16.11
CA GLY A 73 -6.84 -17.46 -17.53
C GLY A 73 -6.49 -16.05 -18.04
N GLY A 74 -5.48 -15.97 -18.92
CA GLY A 74 -5.09 -14.74 -19.63
C GLY A 74 -4.91 -13.52 -18.73
N VAL A 75 -5.67 -12.46 -19.00
CA VAL A 75 -5.58 -11.15 -18.32
C VAL A 75 -5.92 -11.21 -16.83
N ALA A 76 -6.77 -12.15 -16.41
CA ALA A 76 -7.12 -12.32 -15.00
C ALA A 76 -5.94 -12.85 -14.18
N ALA A 77 -5.12 -13.74 -14.75
CA ALA A 77 -3.91 -14.24 -14.09
C ALA A 77 -2.85 -13.14 -13.94
N LEU A 78 -2.69 -12.28 -14.98
CA LEU A 78 -1.81 -11.11 -14.89
C LEU A 78 -2.26 -10.14 -13.79
N HIS A 79 -3.57 -9.83 -13.74
CA HIS A 79 -4.14 -8.99 -12.69
C HIS A 79 -3.86 -9.54 -11.28
N ALA A 80 -4.09 -10.85 -11.09
CA ALA A 80 -3.85 -11.52 -9.83
C ALA A 80 -2.36 -11.51 -9.44
N PHE A 81 -1.48 -11.78 -10.39
CA PHE A 81 -0.04 -11.75 -10.19
C PHE A 81 0.44 -10.35 -9.75
N LEU A 82 0.03 -9.30 -10.47
CA LEU A 82 0.39 -7.91 -10.13
C LEU A 82 -0.13 -7.52 -8.74
N GLY A 83 -1.39 -7.88 -8.43
CA GLY A 83 -1.97 -7.65 -7.10
C GLY A 83 -1.20 -8.37 -5.99
N LEU A 84 -0.80 -9.62 -6.22
CA LEU A 84 0.01 -10.38 -5.26
C LEU A 84 1.38 -9.73 -5.04
N GLN A 85 2.05 -9.26 -6.10
CA GLN A 85 3.31 -8.54 -5.98
C GLN A 85 3.15 -7.25 -5.18
N ALA A 86 2.05 -6.51 -5.38
CA ALA A 86 1.76 -5.34 -4.55
C ALA A 86 1.69 -5.72 -3.07
N TYR A 87 0.89 -6.72 -2.69
CA TYR A 87 0.79 -7.17 -1.29
C TYR A 87 2.11 -7.71 -0.72
N ALA A 88 2.95 -8.36 -1.55
CA ALA A 88 4.29 -8.79 -1.13
C ALA A 88 5.19 -7.59 -0.79
N LEU A 89 5.16 -6.53 -1.61
CA LEU A 89 5.91 -5.29 -1.39
C LEU A 89 5.36 -4.50 -0.19
N LEU A 90 4.04 -4.52 0.03
CA LEU A 90 3.45 -3.98 1.25
C LEU A 90 3.96 -4.71 2.49
N ALA A 91 3.93 -6.05 2.48
CA ALA A 91 4.46 -6.86 3.57
C ALA A 91 5.95 -6.58 3.82
N PHE A 92 6.74 -6.45 2.75
CA PHE A 92 8.14 -6.08 2.83
C PHE A 92 8.34 -4.70 3.49
N GLY A 93 7.57 -3.69 3.08
CA GLY A 93 7.59 -2.36 3.71
C GLY A 93 7.19 -2.41 5.19
N LEU A 94 6.18 -3.19 5.54
CA LEU A 94 5.74 -3.41 6.93
C LEU A 94 6.85 -4.02 7.79
N THR A 95 7.70 -4.89 7.25
CA THR A 95 8.86 -5.40 8.02
C THR A 95 9.80 -4.28 8.47
N GLY A 96 9.96 -3.23 7.67
CA GLY A 96 10.72 -2.03 8.04
C GLY A 96 10.01 -1.23 9.13
N ILE A 97 8.69 -1.02 8.99
CA ILE A 97 7.87 -0.30 9.97
C ILE A 97 7.92 -0.97 11.35
N VAL A 98 7.70 -2.28 11.41
CA VAL A 98 7.68 -3.03 12.68
C VAL A 98 9.00 -2.87 13.43
N ARG A 99 10.14 -2.94 12.72
CA ARG A 99 11.47 -2.74 13.31
C ARG A 99 11.67 -1.33 13.85
N ILE A 100 11.22 -0.31 13.11
CA ILE A 100 11.26 1.09 13.56
C ILE A 100 10.43 1.27 14.85
N PHE A 101 9.25 0.66 14.93
CA PHE A 101 8.40 0.71 16.12
C PHE A 101 9.01 -0.03 17.33
N GLN A 102 9.62 -1.20 17.10
CA GLN A 102 10.29 -1.98 18.16
C GLN A 102 11.40 -1.15 18.83
N VAL A 103 12.29 -0.56 18.03
CA VAL A 103 13.38 0.29 18.56
C VAL A 103 12.84 1.50 19.31
N LYS A 104 11.79 2.15 18.80
CA LYS A 104 11.18 3.29 19.51
C LYS A 104 10.63 2.88 20.88
N ARG A 105 10.01 1.68 20.96
CA ARG A 105 9.46 1.14 22.19
C ARG A 105 10.53 0.71 23.19
N GLU A 106 11.63 0.13 22.72
CA GLU A 106 12.73 -0.36 23.56
C GLU A 106 13.51 0.78 24.22
N ASN A 107 13.57 1.95 23.59
CA ASN A 107 14.29 3.12 24.10
C ASN A 107 13.40 4.10 24.91
N ASP A 108 12.14 3.72 25.19
CA ASP A 108 11.14 4.51 25.94
C ASP A 108 10.97 5.97 25.47
N LEU A 109 11.14 6.20 24.16
CA LEU A 109 11.09 7.54 23.55
C LEU A 109 9.66 8.00 23.27
N TYR A 110 8.72 7.59 24.12
CA TYR A 110 7.38 8.15 24.10
C TYR A 110 7.31 9.47 24.86
N ASP A 111 8.22 9.72 25.81
CA ASP A 111 8.26 10.92 26.66
C ASP A 111 9.21 12.03 26.18
N LEU A 112 10.06 11.77 25.18
CA LEU A 112 10.90 12.81 24.56
C LEU A 112 10.20 13.36 23.32
N ASP A 113 9.33 14.35 23.54
CA ASP A 113 8.63 15.19 22.57
C ASP A 113 9.59 16.08 21.73
N ASP A 114 10.69 15.52 21.22
CA ASP A 114 11.50 16.22 20.21
C ASP A 114 11.20 15.65 18.81
N PRO A 115 10.26 16.27 18.06
CA PRO A 115 9.86 15.84 16.72
C PRO A 115 10.98 15.90 15.67
N GLU A 116 12.12 16.52 16.00
CA GLU A 116 13.33 16.60 15.17
C GLU A 116 14.36 15.50 15.49
N THR A 117 14.12 14.61 16.47
CA THR A 117 15.07 13.54 16.81
C THR A 117 15.36 12.65 15.60
N ASN A 118 16.62 12.65 15.16
CA ASN A 118 17.04 11.91 13.99
C ASN A 118 17.01 10.41 14.31
N LEU A 119 16.10 9.68 13.65
CA LEU A 119 15.98 8.22 13.74
C LEU A 119 17.29 7.49 13.37
N ASN A 120 18.26 8.14 12.72
CA ASN A 120 19.58 7.55 12.46
C ASN A 120 20.40 7.28 13.71
N ASP A 121 20.25 8.12 14.73
CA ASP A 121 21.10 8.05 15.92
C ASP A 121 20.59 7.00 16.92
N LEU A 122 19.43 6.41 16.61
CA LEU A 122 18.71 5.46 17.46
C LEU A 122 19.15 4.01 17.30
N HIS A 123 19.63 3.62 16.12
CA HIS A 123 20.12 2.26 15.88
C HIS A 123 20.93 2.19 14.59
N GLU A 124 22.03 1.43 14.60
CA GLU A 124 22.91 1.21 13.43
C GLU A 124 22.19 0.69 12.16
N HIS A 125 21.02 0.07 12.29
CA HIS A 125 20.27 -0.53 11.18
C HIS A 125 19.12 0.33 10.66
N MET A 126 18.94 1.54 11.20
CA MET A 126 17.80 2.40 10.85
C MET A 126 17.77 2.79 9.37
N ALA A 127 18.93 3.06 8.76
CA ALA A 127 19.01 3.32 7.32
C ALA A 127 18.49 2.15 6.47
N ALA A 128 18.82 0.91 6.86
CA ALA A 128 18.38 -0.30 6.16
C ALA A 128 16.87 -0.55 6.32
N TRP A 129 16.28 -0.30 7.49
CA TRP A 129 14.83 -0.43 7.69
C TRP A 129 14.04 0.63 6.93
N ARG A 130 14.53 1.88 6.87
CA ARG A 130 13.94 2.92 6.02
C ARG A 130 14.05 2.59 4.53
N GLY A 131 15.18 2.02 4.10
CA GLY A 131 15.34 1.52 2.74
C GLY A 131 14.26 0.51 2.37
N ARG A 132 14.01 -0.48 3.25
CA ARG A 132 12.92 -1.47 3.08
C ARG A 132 11.55 -0.81 3.00
N LEU A 133 11.27 0.15 3.88
CA LEU A 133 10.02 0.92 3.85
C LEU A 133 9.82 1.63 2.50
N ARG A 134 10.82 2.37 2.01
CA ARG A 134 10.73 3.11 0.75
C ARG A 134 10.55 2.19 -0.45
N ILE A 135 11.34 1.11 -0.52
CA ILE A 135 11.22 0.10 -1.57
C ILE A 135 9.84 -0.54 -1.53
N GLY A 136 9.36 -0.91 -0.34
CA GLY A 136 8.04 -1.48 -0.14
C GLY A 136 6.92 -0.54 -0.59
N VAL A 137 6.97 0.74 -0.20
CA VAL A 137 5.98 1.75 -0.60
C VAL A 137 6.01 1.99 -2.12
N PHE A 138 7.19 2.21 -2.69
CA PHE A 138 7.32 2.43 -4.14
C PHE A 138 6.84 1.23 -4.93
N GLY A 139 7.32 0.02 -4.59
CA GLY A 139 6.93 -1.19 -5.29
C GLY A 139 5.45 -1.52 -5.11
N TYR A 140 4.89 -1.29 -3.92
CA TYR A 140 3.45 -1.42 -3.70
C TYR A 140 2.66 -0.54 -4.68
N VAL A 141 2.97 0.76 -4.74
CA VAL A 141 2.25 1.70 -5.61
C VAL A 141 2.42 1.35 -7.09
N LEU A 142 3.62 0.96 -7.51
CA LEU A 142 3.87 0.54 -8.89
C LEU A 142 3.03 -0.68 -9.28
N PHE A 143 3.11 -1.76 -8.52
CA PHE A 143 2.35 -2.98 -8.81
C PHE A 143 0.84 -2.80 -8.63
N TRP A 144 0.43 -1.98 -7.65
CA TRP A 144 -0.96 -1.60 -7.49
C TRP A 144 -1.48 -0.85 -8.70
N PHE A 145 -0.72 0.10 -9.26
CA PHE A 145 -1.14 0.87 -10.44
C PHE A 145 -1.23 -0.01 -11.68
N LEU A 146 -0.30 -0.93 -11.87
CA LEU A 146 -0.35 -1.91 -12.96
C LEU A 146 -1.57 -2.83 -12.81
N ALA A 147 -1.81 -3.36 -11.60
CA ALA A 147 -2.99 -4.16 -11.32
C ALA A 147 -4.28 -3.36 -11.57
N TYR A 148 -4.33 -2.10 -11.12
CA TYR A 148 -5.47 -1.20 -11.33
C TYR A 148 -5.79 -1.00 -12.81
N ALA A 149 -4.78 -0.70 -13.64
CA ALA A 149 -4.96 -0.53 -15.08
C ALA A 149 -5.51 -1.80 -15.75
N VAL A 150 -4.96 -2.97 -15.40
CA VAL A 150 -5.47 -4.26 -15.88
C VAL A 150 -6.89 -4.53 -15.37
N GLY A 151 -7.18 -4.14 -14.12
CA GLY A 151 -8.51 -4.27 -13.51
C GLY A 151 -9.57 -3.46 -14.23
N LEU A 152 -9.26 -2.20 -14.59
CA LEU A 152 -10.14 -1.35 -15.40
C LEU A 152 -10.38 -1.95 -16.79
N TYR A 153 -9.33 -2.44 -17.44
CA TYR A 153 -9.45 -3.09 -18.74
C TYR A 153 -10.39 -4.32 -18.68
N ARG A 154 -10.23 -5.15 -17.64
CA ARG A 154 -11.12 -6.30 -17.40
C ARG A 154 -12.56 -5.87 -17.12
N TYR A 155 -12.76 -4.83 -16.31
CA TYR A 155 -14.08 -4.30 -16.01
C TYR A 155 -14.79 -3.82 -17.29
N TYR A 156 -14.09 -3.06 -18.13
CA TYR A 156 -14.61 -2.59 -19.41
C TYR A 156 -15.04 -3.76 -20.31
N GLY A 157 -14.17 -4.77 -20.49
CA GLY A 157 -14.47 -5.91 -21.36
C GLY A 157 -15.53 -6.88 -20.84
N LEU A 158 -15.83 -6.89 -19.54
CA LEU A 158 -16.83 -7.80 -18.94
C LEU A 158 -18.20 -7.15 -18.71
N TYR A 159 -18.25 -5.84 -18.51
CA TYR A 159 -19.47 -5.16 -18.04
C TYR A 159 -19.89 -3.94 -18.86
N ILE A 160 -19.06 -3.44 -19.78
CA ILE A 160 -19.36 -2.26 -20.59
C ILE A 160 -19.42 -2.58 -22.09
N ALA A 161 -18.41 -3.27 -22.61
CA ALA A 161 -18.32 -3.67 -24.02
C ALA A 161 -19.28 -4.81 -24.35
#